data_AF-A0A935Y8G2-F1
#
_entry.id   AF-A0A935Y8G2-F1
#
_cell.length_a   1.000
_cell.length_b   1.000
_cell.length_c   1.000
_cell.angle_alpha   90.00
_cell.angle_beta   90.00
_cell.angle_gamma   90.00
#
_symmetry.space_group_name_H-M   'P 1'
#
loop_
_entity.id
_entity.type
_entity.pdbx_description
1 polymer ?
#
loop_
_entity_poly.entity_id
_entity_poly.type
_entity_poly.pdbx_seq_one_letter_code
_entity_poly.pdbx_strand_id
1 'polypeptide(L)'
;MNAPLRHPPVLERRPDMLASAQTWLVPQADQDEPIGRQARRLFRALRLYDRPRHPRARLLHVPVLRQIALAIHALYCLCRVGGAVKARFGKSHWRQLLEITDFAFRDGFDAQTYYMQELYAEQGVRRATQTLTRFETKNGLLSALKRLAPRRAAGRSPLGDKLAFHARCRRHGVATVPILLSATRGQCEMLDGIVPGIDLFMKPRHGKGARGAGLLRHLGDNHYRSDDGGIFSTEAMLADLARRSLETPYLLQPRLTNHRDIADLA
;
A
#
# COMPACT_ATOMS: atom_id res chain seq x y z
N MET A 1 -38.92 16.06 14.15
CA MET A 1 -38.19 17.24 14.68
C MET A 1 -36.77 16.80 15.04
N ASN A 2 -35.80 17.09 14.18
CA ASN A 2 -34.38 16.77 14.41
C ASN A 2 -33.67 18.05 14.90
N ALA A 3 -33.00 17.95 16.04
CA ALA A 3 -32.18 19.03 16.58
C ALA A 3 -31.05 19.40 15.59
N PRO A 4 -30.71 20.69 15.44
CA PRO A 4 -29.63 21.11 14.56
C PRO A 4 -28.29 20.63 15.12
N LEU A 5 -27.48 20.00 14.26
CA LEU A 5 -26.08 19.67 14.54
C LEU A 5 -25.33 20.98 14.81
N ARG A 6 -24.95 21.21 16.08
CA ARG A 6 -24.04 22.30 16.44
C ARG A 6 -22.70 22.06 15.74
N HIS A 7 -22.29 23.01 14.90
CA HIS A 7 -20.93 23.04 14.37
C HIS A 7 -19.92 23.05 15.54
N PRO A 8 -18.83 22.26 15.46
CA PRO A 8 -17.75 22.39 16.43
C PRO A 8 -17.18 23.82 16.36
N PRO A 9 -16.71 24.39 17.48
CA PRO A 9 -16.16 25.74 17.49
C PRO A 9 -14.99 25.82 16.49
N VAL A 10 -15.06 26.82 15.62
CA VAL A 10 -13.93 27.22 14.78
C VAL A 10 -12.86 27.72 15.76
N LEU A 11 -11.78 26.95 15.90
CA LEU A 11 -10.59 27.38 16.63
C LEU A 11 -9.94 28.52 15.83
N GLU A 12 -10.27 29.74 16.21
CA GLU A 12 -9.64 30.96 15.73
C GLU A 12 -8.16 30.91 16.09
N ARG A 13 -7.29 31.14 15.09
CA ARG A 13 -5.84 31.19 15.30
C ARG A 13 -5.49 32.42 16.14
N ARG A 14 -5.16 32.21 17.41
CA ARG A 14 -4.41 33.18 18.20
C ARG A 14 -2.95 33.20 17.71
N PRO A 15 -2.44 34.31 17.13
CA PRO A 15 -1.07 34.42 16.60
C PRO A 15 0.01 34.20 17.68
N ASP A 16 -0.36 34.47 18.93
CA ASP A 16 0.38 34.30 20.17
C ASP A 16 0.63 32.83 20.56
N MET A 17 -0.06 31.87 19.93
CA MET A 17 0.12 30.44 20.21
C MET A 17 1.20 29.75 19.36
N LEU A 18 1.94 30.51 18.53
CA LEU A 18 3.17 30.03 17.87
C LEU A 18 4.42 30.19 18.76
N ALA A 19 4.34 30.99 19.84
CA ALA A 19 5.42 31.15 20.81
C ALA A 19 5.47 30.04 21.87
N SER A 20 4.42 29.23 21.99
CA SER A 20 4.36 28.03 22.85
C SER A 20 4.30 26.74 22.04
N ALA A 21 4.94 26.73 20.87
CA ALA A 21 5.41 25.48 20.29
C ALA A 21 6.34 24.87 21.34
N GLN A 22 5.80 23.97 22.18
CA GLN A 22 6.60 22.94 22.84
C GLN A 22 7.57 22.48 21.78
N THR A 23 8.84 22.82 21.99
CA THR A 23 9.96 22.41 21.17
C THR A 23 9.79 20.91 21.04
N TRP A 24 9.27 20.44 19.91
CA TRP A 24 9.39 19.05 19.57
C TRP A 24 10.89 18.89 19.44
N LEU A 25 11.55 18.46 20.52
CA LEU A 25 12.89 17.90 20.48
C LEU A 25 12.73 16.65 19.62
N VAL A 26 12.68 16.86 18.30
CA VAL A 26 12.82 15.79 17.33
C VAL A 26 14.20 15.24 17.64
N PRO A 27 14.30 14.00 18.15
CA PRO A 27 15.61 13.41 18.41
C PRO A 27 16.40 13.56 17.12
N GLN A 28 17.59 14.16 17.18
CA GLN A 28 18.39 14.34 15.98
C GLN A 28 18.52 12.98 15.28
N ALA A 29 18.19 13.00 14.01
CA ALA A 29 18.36 11.86 13.15
C ALA A 29 19.87 11.64 13.04
N ASP A 30 20.36 10.57 13.65
CA ASP A 30 21.70 10.08 13.37
C ASP A 30 21.72 9.65 11.90
N GLN A 31 22.58 10.30 11.11
CA GLN A 31 22.63 10.09 9.66
C GLN A 31 23.19 8.71 9.31
N ASP A 32 23.93 8.10 10.24
CA ASP A 32 24.53 6.77 10.08
C ASP A 32 23.59 5.65 10.57
N GLU A 33 22.48 6.00 11.22
CA GLU A 33 21.49 5.03 11.69
C GLU A 33 20.68 4.44 10.51
N PRO A 34 20.61 3.10 10.36
CA PRO A 34 19.79 2.48 9.34
C PRO A 34 18.33 2.92 9.41
N ILE A 35 17.74 3.24 8.25
CA ILE A 35 16.43 3.89 8.15
C ILE A 35 15.29 3.13 8.86
N GLY A 36 15.32 1.80 8.88
CA GLY A 36 14.34 0.97 9.57
C GLY A 36 14.43 1.12 11.10
N ARG A 37 15.65 1.11 11.64
CA ARG A 37 15.91 1.33 13.07
C ARG A 37 15.54 2.75 13.48
N GLN A 38 15.96 3.75 12.69
CA GLN A 38 15.62 5.15 12.89
C GLN A 38 14.11 5.35 12.92
N ALA A 39 13.37 4.78 11.98
CA ALA A 39 11.91 4.86 11.95
C ALA A 39 11.26 4.24 13.19
N ARG A 40 11.72 3.06 13.64
CA ARG A 40 11.22 2.43 14.86
C ARG A 40 11.53 3.25 16.10
N ARG A 41 12.75 3.78 16.21
CA ARG A 41 13.17 4.68 17.29
C ARG A 41 12.27 5.92 17.34
N LEU A 42 12.10 6.62 16.22
CA LEU A 42 11.24 7.80 16.13
C LEU A 42 9.77 7.47 16.40
N PHE A 43 9.26 6.36 15.89
CA PHE A 43 7.88 5.93 16.11
C PHE A 43 7.59 5.71 17.61
N ARG A 44 8.53 5.08 18.34
CA ARG A 44 8.45 4.86 19.80
C ARG A 44 8.64 6.18 20.56
N ALA A 45 9.68 6.96 20.23
CA ALA A 45 10.02 8.21 20.92
C ALA A 45 8.91 9.26 20.81
N LEU A 46 8.29 9.39 19.64
CA LEU A 46 7.18 10.31 19.39
C LEU A 46 5.81 9.75 19.84
N ARG A 47 5.78 8.58 20.49
CA ARG A 47 4.57 7.89 20.97
C ARG A 47 3.47 7.83 19.92
N LEU A 48 3.83 7.56 18.67
CA LEU A 48 2.87 7.58 17.56
C LEU A 48 1.91 6.38 17.55
N TYR A 49 1.93 5.55 18.60
CA TYR A 49 1.05 4.41 18.80
C TYR A 49 -0.35 4.79 19.31
N ASP A 50 -0.58 6.02 19.76
CA ASP A 50 -1.80 6.42 20.51
C ASP A 50 -3.13 6.14 19.81
N ARG A 51 -3.12 5.92 18.49
CA ARG A 51 -4.27 5.37 17.76
C ARG A 51 -3.79 4.34 16.75
N PRO A 52 -3.73 3.03 17.09
CA PRO A 52 -3.44 1.99 16.10
C PRO A 52 -4.50 2.06 14.98
N ARG A 53 -4.07 2.52 13.80
CA ARG A 53 -4.94 2.66 12.62
C ARG A 53 -5.00 1.36 11.82
N HIS A 54 -4.07 0.45 12.09
CA HIS A 54 -3.93 -0.81 11.40
C HIS A 54 -3.29 -1.89 12.30
N PRO A 55 -3.87 -3.10 12.38
CA PRO A 55 -5.21 -3.48 11.92
C PRO A 55 -6.33 -2.83 12.77
N ARG A 56 -7.51 -2.61 12.18
CA ARG A 56 -8.67 -1.96 12.85
C ARG A 56 -9.47 -2.96 13.70
N ALA A 57 -8.81 -3.67 14.61
CA ALA A 57 -9.47 -4.63 15.49
C ALA A 57 -9.28 -4.21 16.95
N ARG A 58 -10.35 -3.74 17.61
CA ARG A 58 -10.30 -3.21 18.98
C ARG A 58 -9.75 -4.23 19.99
N LEU A 59 -10.06 -5.51 19.79
CA LEU A 59 -9.60 -6.61 20.65
C LEU A 59 -8.08 -6.82 20.59
N LEU A 60 -7.42 -6.47 19.48
CA LEU A 60 -5.96 -6.52 19.33
C LEU A 60 -5.24 -5.37 20.06
N HIS A 61 -5.98 -4.53 20.80
CA HIS A 61 -5.41 -3.50 21.67
C HIS A 61 -5.31 -3.95 23.13
N VAL A 62 -5.97 -5.06 23.51
CA VAL A 62 -5.76 -5.70 24.81
C VAL A 62 -4.41 -6.43 24.75
N PRO A 63 -3.44 -6.13 25.64
CA PRO A 63 -2.07 -6.65 25.54
C PRO A 63 -2.02 -8.18 25.43
N VAL A 64 -2.77 -8.89 26.28
CA VAL A 64 -2.79 -10.36 26.30
C VAL A 64 -3.38 -10.94 25.01
N LEU A 65 -4.55 -10.46 24.59
CA LEU A 65 -5.19 -10.91 23.34
C LEU A 65 -4.32 -10.62 22.12
N ARG A 66 -3.60 -9.50 22.13
CA ARG A 66 -2.64 -9.17 21.08
C ARG A 66 -1.51 -10.19 21.02
N GLN A 67 -0.92 -10.58 22.16
CA GLN A 67 0.15 -11.58 22.17
C GLN A 67 -0.35 -12.95 21.70
N ILE A 68 -1.53 -13.36 22.17
CA ILE A 68 -2.17 -14.60 21.71
C ILE A 68 -2.39 -14.57 20.19
N ALA A 69 -2.95 -13.47 19.66
CA ALA A 69 -3.17 -13.32 18.22
C ALA A 69 -1.87 -13.33 17.41
N LEU A 70 -0.80 -12.70 17.92
CA LEU A 70 0.52 -12.72 17.28
C LEU A 70 1.13 -14.14 17.29
N ALA A 71 0.99 -14.88 18.39
CA ALA A 71 1.47 -16.26 18.47
C ALA A 71 0.68 -17.19 17.51
N ILE A 72 -0.65 -17.09 17.49
CA ILE A 72 -1.50 -17.82 16.54
C ILE A 72 -1.10 -17.49 15.11
N HIS A 73 -0.89 -16.21 14.80
CA HIS A 73 -0.47 -15.78 13.47
C HIS A 73 0.93 -16.29 13.12
N ALA A 74 1.86 -16.33 14.07
CA ALA A 74 3.19 -16.90 13.87
C ALA A 74 3.13 -18.40 13.53
N LEU A 75 2.33 -19.17 14.27
CA LEU A 75 2.08 -20.58 13.98
C LEU A 75 1.45 -20.76 12.60
N TYR A 76 0.43 -19.96 12.28
CA TYR A 76 -0.20 -19.98 10.96
C TYR A 76 0.81 -19.73 9.82
N CYS A 77 1.64 -18.70 9.93
CA CYS A 77 2.68 -18.40 8.95
C CYS A 77 3.71 -19.51 8.85
N LEU A 78 4.14 -20.08 9.98
CA LEU A 78 5.11 -21.18 10.03
C LEU A 78 4.57 -22.43 9.34
N CYS A 79 3.30 -22.80 9.59
CA CYS A 79 2.65 -23.93 8.93
C CYS A 79 2.48 -23.68 7.42
N ARG A 80 2.07 -22.47 7.03
CA ARG A 80 1.76 -22.14 5.63
C ARG A 80 2.99 -21.89 4.76
N VAL A 81 4.03 -21.26 5.31
CA VAL A 81 5.19 -20.75 4.54
C VAL A 81 6.50 -21.41 4.98
N GLY A 82 6.61 -21.82 6.24
CA GLY A 82 7.87 -22.31 6.80
C GLY A 82 8.42 -23.57 6.11
N GLY A 83 7.54 -24.43 5.56
CA GLY A 83 7.94 -25.57 4.75
C GLY A 83 8.68 -25.17 3.46
N ALA A 84 8.20 -24.16 2.75
CA ALA A 84 8.86 -23.63 1.55
C ALA A 84 10.21 -23.00 1.89
N VAL A 85 10.30 -22.28 3.02
CA VAL A 85 11.57 -21.74 3.52
C VAL A 85 12.55 -22.85 3.88
N LYS A 86 12.10 -23.91 4.54
CA LYS A 86 12.95 -25.07 4.85
C LYS A 86 13.50 -25.72 3.58
N ALA A 87 12.63 -25.93 2.57
CA ALA A 87 13.02 -26.56 1.32
C ALA A 87 14.04 -25.72 0.53
N ARG A 88 13.86 -24.39 0.48
CA ARG A 88 14.70 -23.50 -0.34
C ARG A 88 15.95 -22.97 0.36
N PHE A 89 15.90 -22.78 1.68
CA PHE A 89 16.98 -22.15 2.47
C PHE A 89 17.56 -23.06 3.57
N GLY A 90 17.08 -24.30 3.69
CA GLY A 90 17.58 -25.27 4.67
C GLY A 90 17.24 -24.94 6.14
N LYS A 91 16.45 -23.89 6.40
CA LYS A 91 16.12 -23.47 7.78
C LYS A 91 15.00 -24.32 8.37
N SER A 92 15.30 -25.04 9.45
CA SER A 92 14.29 -25.82 10.18
C SER A 92 13.20 -24.92 10.77
N HIS A 93 11.98 -25.46 10.93
CA HIS A 93 10.87 -24.73 11.53
C HIS A 93 11.19 -24.20 12.94
N TRP A 94 11.97 -24.96 13.71
CA TRP A 94 12.35 -24.53 15.06
C TRP A 94 13.29 -23.34 15.04
N ARG A 95 14.28 -23.34 14.14
CA ARG A 95 15.13 -22.17 13.92
C ARG A 95 14.32 -20.96 13.44
N GLN A 96 13.37 -21.17 12.53
CA GLN A 96 12.50 -20.09 12.07
C GLN A 96 11.67 -19.49 13.22
N LEU A 97 11.15 -20.32 14.13
CA LEU A 97 10.38 -19.83 15.28
C LEU A 97 11.24 -19.04 16.27
N LEU A 98 12.47 -19.50 16.55
CA LEU A 98 13.43 -18.75 17.37
C LEU A 98 13.78 -17.40 16.74
N GLU A 99 14.04 -17.36 15.44
CA GLU A 99 14.34 -16.12 14.72
C GLU A 99 13.14 -15.15 14.71
N ILE A 100 11.91 -15.65 14.46
CA ILE A 100 10.69 -14.83 14.55
C ILE A 100 10.58 -14.21 15.95
N THR A 101 10.84 -15.00 16.99
CA THR A 101 10.76 -14.55 18.38
C THR A 101 11.82 -13.49 18.68
N ASP A 102 13.07 -13.72 18.27
CA ASP A 102 14.16 -12.74 18.40
C ASP A 102 13.83 -11.41 17.70
N PHE A 103 13.39 -11.45 16.45
CA PHE A 103 12.98 -10.26 15.70
C PHE A 103 11.76 -9.57 16.31
N ALA A 104 10.83 -10.31 16.91
CA ALA A 104 9.69 -9.73 17.60
C ALA A 104 10.14 -8.93 18.83
N PHE A 105 11.06 -9.47 19.64
CA PHE A 105 11.55 -8.77 20.83
C PHE A 105 12.47 -7.59 20.49
N ARG A 106 13.45 -7.81 19.59
CA ARG A 106 14.45 -6.78 19.27
C ARG A 106 13.89 -5.67 18.38
N ASP A 107 13.25 -6.05 17.28
CA ASP A 107 12.84 -5.14 16.22
C ASP A 107 11.32 -4.90 16.19
N GLY A 108 10.50 -5.66 16.94
CA GLY A 108 9.05 -5.50 16.93
C GLY A 108 8.38 -6.06 15.68
N PHE A 109 9.03 -6.97 14.96
CA PHE A 109 8.49 -7.59 13.77
C PHE A 109 7.55 -8.76 14.11
N ASP A 110 6.50 -8.92 13.32
CA ASP A 110 5.66 -10.10 13.36
C ASP A 110 6.16 -11.18 12.38
N ALA A 111 5.63 -12.39 12.52
CA ALA A 111 5.98 -13.51 11.66
C ALA A 111 5.72 -13.21 10.17
N GLN A 112 4.66 -12.47 9.85
CA GLN A 112 4.39 -12.07 8.47
C GLN A 112 5.50 -11.19 7.91
N THR A 113 5.97 -10.20 8.67
CA THR A 113 7.11 -9.35 8.27
C THR A 113 8.37 -10.19 8.10
N TYR A 114 8.62 -11.14 9.00
CA TYR A 114 9.75 -12.07 8.88
C TYR A 114 9.76 -12.83 7.55
N TYR A 115 8.62 -13.37 7.12
CA TYR A 115 8.53 -14.07 5.83
C TYR A 115 8.52 -13.13 4.63
N MET A 116 7.70 -12.08 4.66
CA MET A 116 7.52 -11.15 3.53
C MET A 116 8.78 -10.33 3.22
N GLN A 117 9.62 -10.10 4.21
CA GLN A 117 10.89 -9.38 4.06
C GLN A 117 12.07 -10.36 4.02
N GLU A 118 11.79 -11.67 3.98
CA GLU A 118 12.77 -12.74 3.92
C GLU A 118 13.89 -12.57 4.94
N LEU A 119 13.52 -12.25 6.19
CA LEU A 119 14.50 -12.07 7.28
C LEU A 119 15.16 -13.41 7.67
N TYR A 120 14.66 -14.51 7.13
CA TYR A 120 15.27 -15.83 7.19
C TYR A 120 16.47 -15.98 6.23
N ALA A 121 16.72 -15.07 5.29
CA ALA A 121 17.83 -15.20 4.35
C ALA A 121 19.19 -14.85 5.00
N GLU A 122 20.27 -15.17 4.28
CA GLU A 122 21.61 -14.68 4.61
C GLU A 122 21.57 -13.13 4.58
N GLN A 123 21.98 -12.47 5.66
CA GLN A 123 21.80 -11.02 5.92
C GLN A 123 20.43 -10.56 6.45
N GLY A 124 19.57 -11.46 6.92
CA GLY A 124 18.28 -11.09 7.53
C GLY A 124 18.35 -10.00 8.61
N VAL A 125 19.38 -10.02 9.46
CA VAL A 125 19.61 -9.00 10.50
C VAL A 125 19.91 -7.63 9.90
N ARG A 126 20.76 -7.56 8.87
CA ARG A 126 21.05 -6.29 8.18
C ARG A 126 19.80 -5.75 7.50
N ARG A 127 19.07 -6.62 6.79
CA ARG A 127 17.81 -6.27 6.12
C ARG A 127 16.80 -5.72 7.12
N ALA A 128 16.64 -6.38 8.27
CA ALA A 128 15.79 -5.92 9.37
C ALA A 128 16.08 -4.46 9.78
N THR A 129 17.35 -4.06 9.91
CA THR A 129 17.71 -2.68 10.27
C THR A 129 17.34 -1.65 9.21
N GLN A 130 17.26 -2.06 7.94
CA GLN A 130 16.93 -1.19 6.80
C GLN A 130 15.44 -1.20 6.45
N THR A 131 14.70 -2.23 6.86
CA THR A 131 13.29 -2.38 6.52
C THR A 131 12.39 -1.42 7.31
N LEU A 132 11.58 -0.66 6.57
CA LEU A 132 10.42 0.07 7.08
C LEU A 132 9.18 -0.82 7.01
N THR A 133 8.47 -1.01 8.12
CA THR A 133 7.26 -1.82 8.09
C THR A 133 6.00 -0.97 7.91
N ARG A 134 4.92 -1.65 7.56
CA ARG A 134 3.58 -1.06 7.52
C ARG A 134 3.15 -0.54 8.89
N PHE A 135 3.64 -1.15 9.98
CA PHE A 135 3.26 -0.78 11.33
C PHE A 135 3.71 0.66 11.64
N GLU A 136 5.00 0.99 11.52
CA GLU A 136 5.48 2.34 11.84
C GLU A 136 4.96 3.38 10.82
N THR A 137 4.97 3.03 9.53
CA THR A 137 4.58 3.95 8.46
C THR A 137 3.10 4.32 8.52
N LYS A 138 2.19 3.34 8.63
CA LYS A 138 0.74 3.58 8.60
C LYS A 138 0.14 3.92 9.95
N ASN A 139 0.75 3.54 11.06
CA ASN A 139 0.23 3.90 12.39
C ASN A 139 0.67 5.28 12.86
N GLY A 140 1.63 5.95 12.22
CA GLY A 140 1.85 7.35 12.57
C GLY A 140 2.92 8.12 11.84
N LEU A 141 4.03 7.50 11.42
CA LEU A 141 5.16 8.24 10.84
C LEU A 141 4.74 9.04 9.61
N LEU A 142 4.05 8.42 8.63
CA LEU A 142 3.60 9.14 7.44
C LEU A 142 2.59 10.25 7.78
N SER A 143 1.86 10.13 8.88
CA SER A 143 0.91 11.16 9.31
C SER A 143 1.60 12.30 10.05
N ALA A 144 2.64 12.01 10.83
CA ALA A 144 3.52 13.02 11.41
C ALA A 144 4.24 13.79 10.31
N LEU A 145 4.86 13.10 9.36
CA LEU A 145 5.50 13.72 8.19
C LEU A 145 4.54 14.62 7.40
N LYS A 146 3.31 14.18 7.15
CA LYS A 146 2.30 15.02 6.48
C LYS A 146 1.90 16.28 7.27
N ARG A 147 1.97 16.25 8.60
CA ARG A 147 1.70 17.40 9.46
C ARG A 147 2.87 18.38 9.48
N LEU A 148 4.09 17.86 9.44
CA LEU A 148 5.33 18.64 9.47
C LEU A 148 5.72 19.18 8.08
N ALA A 149 5.32 18.49 7.01
CA ALA A 149 5.61 18.92 5.65
C ALA A 149 4.98 20.32 5.43
N PRO A 150 5.77 21.32 5.01
CA PRO A 150 5.21 22.62 4.67
C PRO A 150 4.13 22.40 3.60
N ARG A 151 2.96 23.02 3.80
CA ARG A 151 1.90 23.02 2.80
C ARG A 151 2.46 23.71 1.56
N ARG A 152 3.05 22.94 0.64
CA ARG A 152 3.56 23.46 -0.61
C ARG A 152 2.41 24.19 -1.30
N ALA A 153 2.67 25.42 -1.75
CA ALA A 153 1.72 26.22 -2.53
C ALA A 153 1.20 25.45 -3.77
N ALA A 154 1.93 24.45 -4.25
CA ALA A 154 1.64 23.62 -5.43
C ALA A 154 0.53 22.56 -5.27
N GLY A 155 -0.37 22.68 -4.28
CA GLY A 155 -1.53 21.79 -4.14
C GLY A 155 -1.22 20.37 -3.66
N ARG A 156 -2.28 19.57 -3.45
CA ARG A 156 -2.16 18.17 -3.03
C ARG A 156 -1.53 17.33 -4.14
N SER A 157 -0.59 16.44 -3.79
CA SER A 157 0.06 15.54 -4.73
C SER A 157 -0.96 14.61 -5.42
N PRO A 158 -0.92 14.44 -6.76
CA PRO A 158 -1.91 13.66 -7.52
C PRO A 158 -1.74 12.14 -7.37
N LEU A 159 -0.93 11.64 -6.42
CA LEU A 159 -0.67 10.20 -6.27
C LEU A 159 -1.93 9.34 -6.02
N GLY A 160 -3.02 9.94 -5.54
CA GLY A 160 -4.31 9.26 -5.37
C GLY A 160 -5.16 9.20 -6.65
N ASP A 161 -4.75 9.91 -7.70
CA ASP A 161 -5.40 9.99 -9.00
C ASP A 161 -4.44 9.46 -10.06
N LYS A 162 -4.69 8.22 -10.51
CA LYS A 162 -3.80 7.54 -11.44
C LYS A 162 -3.70 8.23 -12.81
N LEU A 163 -4.76 8.93 -13.24
CA LEU A 163 -4.76 9.66 -14.51
C LEU A 163 -3.92 10.94 -14.38
N ALA A 164 -4.14 11.72 -13.32
CA ALA A 164 -3.35 12.93 -13.07
C ALA A 164 -1.87 12.60 -12.79
N PHE A 165 -1.59 11.48 -12.13
CA PHE A 165 -0.24 10.97 -11.95
C PHE A 165 0.42 10.61 -13.29
N HIS A 166 -0.27 9.86 -14.15
CA HIS A 166 0.23 9.52 -15.49
C HIS A 166 0.52 10.76 -16.33
N ALA A 167 -0.40 11.73 -16.37
CA ALA A 167 -0.20 13.01 -17.07
C ALA A 167 1.02 13.77 -16.55
N ARG A 168 1.22 13.79 -15.21
CA ARG A 168 2.39 14.42 -14.60
C ARG A 168 3.69 13.70 -14.96
N CYS A 169 3.71 12.37 -14.93
CA CYS A 169 4.88 11.59 -15.33
C CYS A 169 5.24 11.86 -16.80
N ARG A 170 4.25 11.83 -17.70
CA ARG A 170 4.43 12.12 -19.12
C ARG A 170 5.02 13.51 -19.36
N ARG A 171 4.50 14.54 -18.68
CA ARG A 171 5.04 15.92 -18.73
C ARG A 171 6.52 16.02 -18.31
N HIS A 172 6.97 15.13 -17.43
CA HIS A 172 8.35 15.12 -16.93
C HIS A 172 9.22 14.04 -17.57
N GLY A 173 8.78 13.40 -18.67
CA GLY A 173 9.56 12.36 -19.35
C GLY A 173 9.75 11.07 -18.53
N VAL A 174 8.92 10.84 -17.52
CA VAL A 174 8.96 9.62 -16.71
C VAL A 174 8.07 8.57 -17.37
N ALA A 175 8.68 7.47 -17.81
CA ALA A 175 7.96 6.35 -18.40
C ALA A 175 6.96 5.75 -17.40
N THR A 176 5.73 5.56 -17.85
CA THR A 176 4.67 4.87 -17.09
C THR A 176 3.86 4.00 -18.05
N VAL A 177 3.12 3.04 -17.49
CA VAL A 177 2.21 2.20 -18.28
C VAL A 177 1.22 3.09 -19.03
N PRO A 178 1.08 2.93 -20.36
CA PRO A 178 0.09 3.67 -21.15
C PRO A 178 -1.30 3.57 -20.55
N ILE A 179 -2.09 4.63 -20.67
CA ILE A 179 -3.52 4.59 -20.37
C ILE A 179 -4.22 4.66 -21.71
N LEU A 180 -4.80 3.53 -22.14
CA LEU A 180 -5.46 3.45 -23.45
C LEU A 180 -6.75 4.26 -23.42
N LEU A 181 -7.50 4.14 -22.31
CA LEU A 181 -8.82 4.73 -22.16
C LEU A 181 -9.11 5.09 -20.69
N SER A 182 -9.86 6.17 -20.50
CA SER A 182 -10.41 6.61 -19.22
C SER A 182 -11.94 6.59 -19.30
N ALA A 183 -12.60 5.87 -18.39
CA ALA A 183 -14.06 5.84 -18.28
C ALA A 183 -14.50 6.63 -17.06
N THR A 184 -15.34 7.64 -17.25
CA THR A 184 -15.85 8.51 -16.17
C THR A 184 -17.30 8.90 -16.45
N ARG A 185 -18.19 8.71 -15.49
CA ARG A 185 -19.61 9.15 -15.56
C ARG A 185 -20.35 8.64 -16.81
N GLY A 186 -20.14 7.38 -17.17
CA GLY A 186 -20.82 6.77 -18.32
C GLY A 186 -20.14 7.04 -19.66
N GLN A 187 -19.04 7.80 -19.68
CA GLN A 187 -18.34 8.17 -20.91
C GLN A 187 -16.95 7.57 -20.94
N CYS A 188 -16.54 7.12 -22.12
CA CYS A 188 -15.23 6.58 -22.40
C CYS A 188 -14.43 7.55 -23.26
N GLU A 189 -13.30 8.04 -22.74
CA GLU A 189 -12.36 8.91 -23.43
C GLU A 189 -11.14 8.09 -23.86
N MET A 190 -10.88 8.05 -25.16
CA MET A 190 -9.70 7.41 -25.72
C MET A 190 -8.49 8.33 -25.57
N LEU A 191 -7.40 7.81 -25.01
CA LEU A 191 -6.18 8.59 -24.76
C LEU A 191 -5.05 8.18 -25.71
N ASP A 192 -4.59 6.92 -25.58
CA ASP A 192 -3.52 6.38 -26.43
C ASP A 192 -4.06 5.36 -27.46
N GLY A 193 -5.39 5.14 -27.54
CA GLY A 193 -6.01 4.15 -28.43
C GLY A 193 -5.95 2.73 -27.87
N ILE A 194 -6.89 1.85 -28.24
CA ILE A 194 -6.79 0.42 -27.91
C ILE A 194 -5.99 -0.27 -29.01
N VAL A 195 -4.86 -0.86 -28.64
CA VAL A 195 -4.11 -1.74 -29.54
C VAL A 195 -4.89 -3.06 -29.67
N PRO A 196 -5.21 -3.53 -30.88
CA PRO A 196 -5.87 -4.83 -31.06
C PRO A 196 -4.97 -5.99 -30.62
N GLY A 197 -5.58 -7.10 -30.21
CA GLY A 197 -4.86 -8.36 -30.01
C GLY A 197 -4.05 -8.48 -28.72
N ILE A 198 -4.17 -7.55 -27.78
CA ILE A 198 -3.44 -7.59 -26.51
C ILE A 198 -4.37 -7.84 -25.33
N ASP A 199 -3.85 -8.48 -24.28
CA ASP A 199 -4.54 -8.54 -23.00
C ASP A 199 -4.64 -7.15 -22.38
N LEU A 200 -5.74 -6.90 -21.67
CA LEU A 200 -6.04 -5.62 -21.04
C LEU A 200 -6.15 -5.76 -19.52
N PHE A 201 -5.90 -4.65 -18.85
CA PHE A 201 -6.03 -4.50 -17.40
C PHE A 201 -6.91 -3.29 -17.10
N MET A 202 -8.04 -3.53 -16.43
CA MET A 202 -8.92 -2.47 -15.95
C MET A 202 -8.68 -2.21 -14.48
N LYS A 203 -8.76 -0.94 -14.06
CA LYS A 203 -8.66 -0.57 -12.64
C LYS A 203 -9.39 0.74 -12.33
N PRO A 204 -9.88 0.93 -11.09
CA PRO A 204 -10.40 2.22 -10.66
C PRO A 204 -9.32 3.30 -10.70
N ARG A 205 -9.67 4.49 -11.20
CA ARG A 205 -8.81 5.68 -11.20
C ARG A 205 -8.35 6.01 -9.77
N HIS A 206 -9.30 6.02 -8.84
CA HIS A 206 -9.06 6.17 -7.41
C HIS A 206 -9.23 4.83 -6.71
N GLY A 207 -8.30 4.46 -5.83
CA GLY A 207 -8.38 3.19 -5.12
C GLY A 207 -7.05 2.77 -4.53
N LYS A 208 -7.09 1.83 -3.60
CA LYS A 208 -5.91 1.26 -2.93
C LYS A 208 -5.89 -0.25 -3.14
N GLY A 209 -4.72 -0.80 -3.47
CA GLY A 209 -4.55 -2.22 -3.75
C GLY A 209 -5.24 -2.63 -5.07
N ALA A 210 -5.55 -3.92 -5.18
CA ALA A 210 -6.15 -4.53 -6.37
C ALA A 210 -7.69 -4.52 -6.38
N ARG A 211 -8.36 -3.84 -5.43
CA ARG A 211 -9.83 -3.85 -5.36
C ARG A 211 -10.42 -3.18 -6.59
N GLY A 212 -11.34 -3.88 -7.25
CA GLY A 212 -12.00 -3.44 -8.48
C GLY A 212 -11.09 -3.51 -9.71
N ALA A 213 -9.85 -3.98 -9.57
CA ALA A 213 -9.03 -4.29 -10.74
C ALA A 213 -9.49 -5.62 -11.35
N GLY A 214 -9.35 -5.73 -12.66
CA GLY A 214 -9.69 -6.94 -13.40
C GLY A 214 -8.79 -7.13 -14.60
N LEU A 215 -8.52 -8.40 -14.93
CA LEU A 215 -7.83 -8.78 -16.14
C LEU A 215 -8.84 -9.15 -17.22
N LEU A 216 -8.53 -8.74 -18.44
CA LEU A 216 -9.26 -9.08 -19.65
C LEU A 216 -8.30 -9.78 -20.61
N ARG A 217 -8.49 -11.08 -20.83
CA ARG A 217 -7.67 -11.88 -21.73
C ARG A 217 -8.25 -11.83 -23.13
N HIS A 218 -7.43 -11.47 -24.11
CA HIS A 218 -7.85 -11.46 -25.50
C HIS A 218 -8.07 -12.90 -26.01
N LEU A 219 -9.19 -13.15 -26.70
CA LEU A 219 -9.55 -14.47 -27.23
C LEU A 219 -9.42 -14.56 -28.76
N GLY A 220 -9.17 -13.47 -29.48
CA GLY A 220 -9.34 -13.38 -30.92
C GLY A 220 -10.61 -12.63 -31.29
N ASP A 221 -10.71 -12.19 -32.56
CA ASP A 221 -11.91 -11.61 -33.15
C ASP A 221 -12.58 -10.51 -32.30
N ASN A 222 -11.79 -9.64 -31.67
CA ASN A 222 -12.25 -8.56 -30.80
C ASN A 222 -13.02 -9.01 -29.55
N HIS A 223 -12.81 -10.24 -29.09
CA HIS A 223 -13.41 -10.79 -27.86
C HIS A 223 -12.41 -10.85 -26.71
N TYR A 224 -12.94 -10.64 -25.51
CA TYR A 224 -12.18 -10.66 -24.25
C TYR A 224 -12.87 -11.52 -23.21
N ARG A 225 -12.08 -12.24 -22.42
CA ARG A 225 -12.53 -12.98 -21.24
C ARG A 225 -12.11 -12.28 -19.96
N SER A 226 -13.05 -11.99 -19.08
CA SER A 226 -12.79 -11.46 -17.73
C SER A 226 -12.39 -12.55 -16.74
N ASP A 227 -11.92 -12.14 -15.56
CA ASP A 227 -11.52 -13.07 -14.47
C ASP A 227 -12.67 -13.94 -13.94
N ASP A 228 -13.92 -13.50 -14.05
CA ASP A 228 -15.12 -14.28 -13.68
C ASP A 228 -15.60 -15.21 -14.82
N GLY A 229 -14.86 -15.28 -15.93
CA GLY A 229 -15.16 -16.13 -17.08
C GLY A 229 -16.13 -15.54 -18.10
N GLY A 230 -16.67 -14.34 -17.84
CA GLY A 230 -17.51 -13.62 -18.80
C GLY A 230 -16.77 -13.33 -20.10
N ILE A 231 -17.47 -13.46 -21.24
CA ILE A 231 -16.92 -13.15 -22.57
C ILE A 231 -17.64 -11.93 -23.13
N PHE A 232 -16.86 -10.96 -23.60
CA PHE A 232 -17.36 -9.70 -24.12
C PHE A 232 -16.75 -9.43 -25.48
N SER A 233 -17.55 -8.92 -26.43
CA SER A 233 -16.99 -8.17 -27.55
C SER A 233 -16.34 -6.88 -27.05
N THR A 234 -15.49 -6.25 -27.87
CA THR A 234 -14.86 -4.97 -27.54
C THR A 234 -15.91 -3.91 -27.21
N GLU A 235 -17.00 -3.84 -27.98
CA GLU A 235 -18.10 -2.90 -27.74
C GLU A 235 -18.82 -3.18 -26.42
N ALA A 236 -19.13 -4.45 -26.13
CA ALA A 236 -19.78 -4.84 -24.89
C ALA A 236 -18.88 -4.56 -23.66
N MET A 237 -17.58 -4.78 -23.79
CA MET A 237 -16.59 -4.45 -22.77
C MET A 237 -16.54 -2.94 -22.51
N LEU A 238 -16.52 -2.12 -23.57
CA LEU A 238 -16.53 -0.66 -23.43
C LEU A 238 -17.83 -0.14 -22.81
N ALA A 239 -18.97 -0.72 -23.19
CA ALA A 239 -20.27 -0.41 -22.59
C ALA A 239 -20.32 -0.80 -21.10
N ASP A 240 -19.78 -1.96 -20.74
CA ASP A 240 -19.70 -2.39 -19.34
C ASP A 240 -18.79 -1.45 -18.52
N LEU A 241 -17.64 -1.06 -19.07
CA LEU A 241 -16.73 -0.13 -18.42
C LEU A 241 -17.37 1.26 -18.24
N ALA A 242 -18.06 1.76 -19.27
CA ALA A 242 -18.85 2.99 -19.21
C ALA A 242 -19.90 2.90 -18.10
N ARG A 243 -20.69 1.83 -18.04
CA ARG A 243 -21.70 1.59 -17.01
C ARG A 243 -21.09 1.58 -15.61
N ARG A 244 -20.00 0.84 -15.37
CA ARG A 244 -19.27 0.84 -14.08
C ARG A 244 -18.75 2.23 -13.70
N SER A 245 -18.39 3.04 -14.69
CA SER A 245 -17.88 4.39 -14.47
C SER A 245 -18.91 5.40 -13.93
N LEU A 246 -20.20 5.05 -13.94
CA LEU A 246 -21.24 5.84 -13.28
C LEU A 246 -21.03 5.89 -11.76
N GLU A 247 -20.57 4.79 -11.16
CA GLU A 247 -20.30 4.71 -9.72
C GLU A 247 -18.85 5.09 -9.38
N THR A 248 -17.89 4.61 -10.17
CA THR A 248 -16.47 4.81 -9.89
C THR A 248 -15.69 4.96 -11.19
N PRO A 249 -14.90 6.02 -11.40
CA PRO A 249 -14.12 6.17 -12.63
C PRO A 249 -13.08 5.05 -12.80
N TYR A 250 -12.92 4.57 -14.03
CA TYR A 250 -12.02 3.48 -14.41
C TYR A 250 -10.96 3.91 -15.41
N LEU A 251 -9.87 3.17 -15.45
CA LEU A 251 -8.82 3.25 -16.45
C LEU A 251 -8.64 1.87 -17.08
N LEU A 252 -8.38 1.86 -18.39
CA LEU A 252 -8.02 0.68 -19.15
C LEU A 252 -6.57 0.83 -19.63
N GLN A 253 -5.77 -0.21 -19.41
CA GLN A 253 -4.36 -0.25 -19.74
C GLN A 253 -4.00 -1.58 -20.42
N PRO A 254 -2.86 -1.67 -21.11
CA PRO A 254 -2.30 -2.96 -21.48
C PRO A 254 -2.04 -3.80 -20.23
N ARG A 255 -2.27 -5.11 -20.32
CA ARG A 255 -1.73 -6.04 -19.34
C ARG A 255 -0.22 -6.08 -19.52
N LEU A 256 0.51 -5.70 -18.47
CA LEU A 256 1.95 -5.91 -18.44
C LEU A 256 2.29 -7.33 -18.01
N THR A 257 3.33 -7.88 -18.62
CA THR A 257 4.04 -9.05 -18.13
C THR A 257 5.35 -8.60 -17.51
N ASN A 258 5.85 -9.40 -16.55
CA ASN A 258 7.17 -9.14 -15.99
C ASN A 258 8.23 -9.22 -17.10
N HIS A 259 9.25 -8.38 -16.99
CA HIS A 259 10.44 -8.50 -17.83
C HIS A 259 11.07 -9.88 -17.62
N ARG A 260 11.65 -10.47 -18.66
CA ARG A 260 12.19 -11.85 -18.62
C ARG A 260 13.17 -12.07 -17.47
N ASP A 261 13.98 -11.06 -17.15
CA ASP A 261 15.00 -11.11 -16.10
C ASP A 261 14.40 -11.15 -14.68
N ILE A 262 13.10 -10.88 -14.52
CA ILE A 262 12.36 -10.92 -13.25
C ILE A 262 11.04 -11.70 -13.37
N ALA A 263 10.92 -12.54 -14.40
CA ALA A 263 9.69 -13.29 -14.66
C ALA A 263 9.43 -14.35 -13.59
N ASP A 264 10.50 -14.85 -12.95
CA ASP A 264 10.48 -15.83 -11.86
C ASP A 264 10.13 -15.23 -10.49
N LEU A 265 9.99 -13.90 -10.38
CA LEU A 265 9.59 -13.21 -9.15
C LEU A 265 8.06 -13.10 -8.96
N ALA A 266 7.25 -13.53 -9.93
CA ALA A 266 5.78 -13.45 -9.90
C ALA A 266 5.10 -14.76 -9.47
#